data_AF-A0A962FBA3-F1
#
_entry.id   AF-A0A962FBA3-F1
#
_cell.length_a   1.000
_cell.length_b   1.000
_cell.length_c   1.000
_cell.angle_alpha   90.00
_cell.angle_beta   90.00
_cell.angle_gamma   90.00
#
_symmetry.space_group_name_H-M   'P 1'
#
loop_
_entity.id
_entity.type
_entity.pdbx_description
1 polymer ?
#
loop_
_entity_poly.entity_id
_entity_poly.type
_entity_poly.pdbx_seq_one_letter_code
_entity_poly.pdbx_strand_id
1 'polypeptide(L)' 'MRVDSASDERTVNNAVRHQYRVLTDEEKEAVVALKDKGAEFIALCQSRGASRELSIAITKIEEAVMWAVKHVTK' A
#
# COMPACT_ATOMS: atom_id res chain seq x y z
N MET A 1 3.00 18.50 3.96
CA MET A 1 2.14 17.81 4.94
C MET A 1 2.06 16.35 4.50
N ARG A 2 2.76 15.46 5.19
CA ARG A 2 2.85 14.03 4.87
C ARG A 2 1.80 13.35 5.76
N VAL A 3 0.72 12.86 5.16
CA VAL A 3 -0.33 12.15 5.91
C VAL A 3 0.13 10.71 6.06
N ASP A 4 0.49 10.32 7.28
CA ASP A 4 0.88 8.96 7.60
C ASP A 4 -0.33 8.03 7.46
N SER A 5 -0.19 7.01 6.62
CA SER A 5 -1.29 6.08 6.30
C SER A 5 -1.75 5.24 7.49
N ALA A 6 -1.03 5.29 8.62
CA ALA A 6 -1.32 4.56 9.85
C ALA A 6 -2.09 5.40 10.89
N SER A 7 -2.25 6.70 10.68
CA SER A 7 -2.88 7.60 11.65
C SER A 7 -4.39 7.76 11.42
N ASP A 8 -5.16 7.80 12.51
CA ASP A 8 -6.62 8.05 12.52
C ASP A 8 -7.02 9.48 12.06
N GLU A 9 -6.03 10.32 11.71
CA GLU A 9 -6.20 11.67 11.17
C GLU A 9 -6.94 11.72 9.82
N ARG A 10 -7.23 10.58 9.20
CA ARG A 10 -7.97 10.47 7.93
C ARG A 10 -9.45 10.92 8.02
N THR A 11 -9.94 11.27 9.20
CA THR A 11 -11.35 11.67 9.44
C THR A 11 -11.58 13.18 9.47
N VAL A 12 -10.54 14.03 9.56
CA VAL A 12 -10.72 15.44 10.00
C VAL A 12 -10.88 16.46 8.86
N ASN A 13 -10.66 16.15 7.58
CA ASN A 13 -10.80 17.19 6.54
C ASN A 13 -11.24 16.66 5.17
N ASN A 14 -12.55 16.58 4.94
CA ASN A 14 -13.08 16.61 3.57
C ASN A 14 -14.54 17.09 3.52
N ALA A 15 -14.75 18.29 2.98
CA ALA A 15 -16.07 18.87 2.70
C ALA A 15 -16.82 18.14 1.56
N VAL A 16 -16.14 17.29 0.79
CA VAL A 16 -16.73 16.49 -0.29
C VAL A 16 -16.78 15.02 0.16
N ARG A 17 -17.82 14.71 0.94
CA ARG A 17 -18.17 13.41 1.53
C ARG A 17 -17.64 12.18 0.77
N HIS A 18 -16.63 11.54 1.33
CA HIS A 18 -16.52 10.09 1.42
C HIS A 18 -16.06 9.79 2.85
N GLN A 19 -16.97 9.35 3.72
CA GLN A 19 -16.55 8.85 5.03
C GLN A 19 -15.68 7.62 4.78
N TYR A 20 -14.35 7.76 4.91
CA TYR A 20 -13.48 6.61 4.95
C TYR A 20 -13.85 5.79 6.19
N ARG A 21 -14.20 4.53 5.99
CA ARG A 21 -14.44 3.59 7.09
C ARG A 21 -13.18 3.57 7.98
N VAL A 22 -13.39 3.60 9.30
CA VAL A 22 -12.30 3.37 10.25
C VAL A 22 -11.92 1.90 10.16
N LEU A 23 -10.65 1.65 9.85
CA LEU A 23 -10.10 0.30 9.77
C LEU A 23 -9.98 -0.29 11.17
N THR A 24 -10.25 -1.59 11.30
CA THR A 24 -9.88 -2.33 12.50
C THR A 24 -8.36 -2.40 12.64
N ASP A 25 -7.85 -2.70 13.83
CA ASP A 25 -6.41 -2.86 14.04
C ASP A 25 -5.84 -3.99 13.16
N GLU A 26 -6.59 -5.09 13.00
CA GLU A 26 -6.26 -6.18 12.09
C GLU A 26 -6.16 -5.72 10.63
N GLU A 27 -7.09 -4.85 10.18
CA GLU A 27 -7.05 -4.29 8.83
C GLU A 27 -5.87 -3.32 8.65
N LYS A 28 -5.53 -2.53 9.67
CA LYS A 28 -4.34 -1.67 9.67
C LYS A 28 -3.06 -2.51 9.55
N GLU A 29 -2.95 -3.57 10.35
CA GLU A 29 -1.82 -4.51 10.29
C GLU A 29 -1.72 -5.18 8.92
N ALA A 30 -2.84 -5.61 8.34
CA ALA A 30 -2.88 -6.19 7.00
C ALA A 30 -2.37 -5.21 5.92
N VAL A 31 -2.77 -3.93 5.99
CA VAL A 31 -2.28 -2.90 5.05
C VAL A 31 -0.77 -2.72 5.17
N VAL A 32 -0.23 -2.68 6.39
CA VAL A 32 1.22 -2.55 6.64
C VAL A 32 1.95 -3.77 6.08
N ALA A 33 1.51 -4.97 6.44
CA ALA A 33 2.13 -6.21 5.98
C ALA A 33 2.16 -6.33 4.45
N LEU A 34 1.07 -5.98 3.76
CA LEU A 34 1.01 -6.00 2.29
C LEU A 34 2.03 -5.04 1.66
N LYS A 35 2.17 -3.84 2.20
CA LYS A 35 3.12 -2.83 1.69
C LYS A 35 4.56 -3.24 1.97
N ASP A 36 4.84 -3.72 3.17
CA ASP A 36 6.19 -4.15 3.57
C ASP A 36 6.67 -5.32 2.71
N LYS A 37 5.80 -6.31 2.46
CA LYS A 37 6.12 -7.43 1.57
C LYS A 37 6.31 -7.00 0.11
N GLY A 38 5.51 -6.06 -0.37
CA GLY A 38 5.73 -5.44 -1.67
C GLY A 38 7.09 -4.76 -1.79
N ALA A 39 7.45 -3.94 -0.80
CA ALA A 39 8.72 -3.24 -0.75
C ALA A 39 9.91 -4.21 -0.66
N GLU A 40 9.80 -5.26 0.15
CA GLU A 40 10.80 -6.33 0.26
C GLU A 40 11.07 -7.01 -1.09
N PHE A 41 10.01 -7.36 -1.82
CA PHE A 41 10.13 -7.97 -3.14
C PHE A 41 10.77 -7.02 -4.16
N ILE A 42 10.36 -5.74 -4.18
CA ILE A 42 10.96 -4.73 -5.06
C ILE A 42 12.44 -4.56 -4.77
N ALA A 43 12.83 -4.46 -3.50
CA ALA A 43 14.23 -4.35 -3.08
C ALA A 43 15.03 -5.59 -3.52
N LEU A 44 14.45 -6.79 -3.39
CA LEU A 44 15.07 -8.02 -3.88
C LEU A 44 15.28 -7.98 -5.40
N CYS A 45 14.30 -7.53 -6.19
CA CYS A 45 14.45 -7.35 -7.64
C CYS A 45 15.58 -6.36 -7.97
N GLN A 46 15.59 -5.19 -7.33
CA GLN A 46 16.61 -4.16 -7.54
C GLN A 46 18.02 -4.65 -7.20
N SER A 47 18.16 -5.50 -6.18
CA SER A 47 19.45 -6.09 -5.80
C SER A 47 20.04 -7.03 -6.85
N ARG A 48 19.25 -7.48 -7.84
CA ARG A 48 19.70 -8.35 -8.95
C ARG A 48 20.10 -7.58 -10.21
N GLY A 49 20.04 -6.25 -10.17
CA GLY A 49 20.38 -5.36 -11.28
C GLY A 49 19.16 -4.90 -12.07
N ALA A 50 19.39 -4.39 -13.28
CA ALA A 50 18.35 -3.85 -14.14
C ALA A 50 18.13 -4.76 -15.35
N SER A 51 16.92 -5.28 -15.50
CA SER A 51 16.47 -6.01 -16.69
C SER A 51 15.01 -5.69 -17.00
N ARG A 52 14.56 -6.03 -18.22
CA ARG A 52 13.17 -5.87 -18.64
C ARG A 52 12.23 -6.71 -17.76
N GLU A 53 12.63 -7.94 -17.46
CA GLU A 53 11.87 -8.90 -16.65
C GLU A 53 11.70 -8.39 -15.21
N LEU A 54 12.79 -7.86 -14.61
CA LEU A 54 12.73 -7.28 -13.27
C LEU A 54 11.88 -6.01 -13.23
N SER A 55 11.93 -5.19 -14.29
CA SER A 55 11.08 -4.00 -14.40
C SER A 55 9.59 -4.38 -14.46
N ILE A 56 9.24 -5.41 -15.24
CA ILE A 56 7.88 -5.94 -15.32
C ILE A 56 7.44 -6.53 -13.97
N ALA A 57 8.30 -7.29 -13.30
CA ALA A 57 8.01 -7.87 -11.99
C ALA A 57 7.73 -6.80 -10.94
N ILE A 58 8.51 -5.72 -10.92
CA ILE A 58 8.31 -4.56 -10.04
C ILE A 58 6.95 -3.91 -10.30
N THR A 59 6.62 -3.59 -11.56
CA THR A 59 5.31 -3.01 -11.89
C THR A 59 4.16 -3.92 -11.49
N LYS A 60 4.31 -5.23 -11.67
CA LYS A 60 3.25 -6.19 -11.33
C LYS A 60 3.05 -6.37 -9.84
N ILE A 61 4.11 -6.32 -9.04
CA ILE A 61 3.95 -6.35 -7.58
C ILE A 61 3.33 -5.05 -7.06
N GLU A 62 3.69 -3.89 -7.62
CA GLU A 62 3.06 -2.60 -7.27
C GLU A 62 1.55 -2.62 -7.53
N GLU A 63 1.15 -3.12 -8.70
CA GLU A 63 -0.26 -3.31 -9.07
C GLU A 63 -0.96 -4.28 -8.11
N ALA A 64 -0.34 -5.42 -7.79
CA ALA A 64 -0.89 -6.41 -6.87
C ALA A 64 -1.09 -5.84 -5.45
N VAL A 65 -0.10 -5.12 -4.92
CA VAL A 65 -0.18 -4.47 -3.60
C VAL A 65 -1.29 -3.41 -3.58
N MET A 66 -1.42 -2.61 -4.65
CA MET A 66 -2.47 -1.61 -4.75
C MET A 66 -3.87 -2.25 -4.67
N TRP A 67 -4.12 -3.31 -5.46
CA TRP A 67 -5.41 -4.00 -5.45
C TRP A 67 -5.70 -4.69 -4.12
N ALA A 68 -4.70 -5.31 -3.49
CA ALA A 68 -4.83 -5.95 -2.18
C ALA A 68 -5.17 -4.92 -1.08
N VAL A 69 -4.42 -3.81 -1.02
CA VAL A 69 -4.70 -2.72 -0.05
C VAL A 69 -6.10 -2.14 -0.30
N LYS A 70 -6.49 -1.92 -1.55
CA LYS A 70 -7.83 -1.43 -1.90
C LYS A 70 -8.94 -2.36 -1.43
N HIS A 71 -8.72 -3.69 -1.44
CA HIS A 71 -9.66 -4.65 -0.88
C HIS A 71 -9.80 -4.49 0.63
N VAL A 72 -8.68 -4.37 1.36
CA VAL A 72 -8.68 -4.19 2.82
C VAL A 72 -9.34 -2.85 3.21
N THR A 73 -9.11 -1.79 2.45
CA THR A 73 -9.59 -0.44 2.76
C THR A 73 -10.93 -0.07 2.11
N LYS A 74 -11.68 -1.05 1.61
CA LYS A 74 -12.97 -0.80 0.94
C LYS A 74 -14.04 -0.31 1.92
#